data_AF-A0A942CNW7-F1
#
_entry.id   AF-A0A942CNW7-F1
#
_cell.length_a   1.000
_cell.length_b   1.000
_cell.length_c   1.000
_cell.angle_alpha   90.00
_cell.angle_beta   90.00
_cell.angle_gamma   90.00
#
_symmetry.space_group_name_H-M   'P 1'
#
loop_
_entity.id
_entity.type
_entity.pdbx_description
1 polymer ?
#
loop_
_entity_poly.entity_id
_entity_poly.type
_entity_poly.pdbx_seq_one_letter_code
_entity_poly.pdbx_strand_id
1 'polypeptide(L)'
;MEDASDYTAPAAPSEPNDVVEAPPEPTEPAAPIFNRFLYVDVAALRAKQLRRGARLRYDMDPGVPAPKKPERQAMEEVRRCLVHYSVPVWKGVGKSDEDASE
;
A
#
# COMPACT_ATOMS: atom_id res chain seq x y z
N MET A 1 -21.68 26.96 -52.77
CA MET A 1 -22.53 25.84 -52.35
C MET A 1 -21.60 24.66 -52.14
N GLU A 2 -21.82 23.89 -51.07
CA GLU A 2 -21.18 22.61 -50.72
C GLU A 2 -19.87 22.74 -49.92
N ASP A 3 -19.88 22.80 -48.58
CA ASP A 3 -20.26 21.85 -47.49
C ASP A 3 -19.11 20.95 -47.01
N ALA A 4 -19.19 20.61 -45.73
CA ALA A 4 -18.17 20.19 -44.79
C ALA A 4 -17.37 18.91 -45.14
N SER A 5 -16.16 18.81 -44.58
CA SER A 5 -15.93 17.79 -43.54
C SER A 5 -14.60 18.02 -42.82
N ASP A 6 -14.72 18.58 -41.62
CA ASP A 6 -13.77 18.37 -40.53
C ASP A 6 -13.49 16.87 -40.39
N TYR A 7 -12.29 16.46 -40.78
CA TYR A 7 -11.76 15.15 -40.39
C TYR A 7 -11.33 15.26 -38.92
N THR A 8 -12.32 15.29 -38.01
CA THR A 8 -12.10 15.02 -36.59
C THR A 8 -11.67 13.57 -36.50
N ALA A 9 -10.38 13.36 -36.22
CA ALA A 9 -9.88 12.06 -35.81
C ALA A 9 -10.66 11.63 -34.55
N PRO A 10 -11.23 10.41 -34.51
CA PRO A 10 -11.90 9.95 -33.31
C PRO A 10 -10.84 9.82 -32.20
N ALA A 11 -10.99 10.69 -31.19
CA ALA A 11 -10.26 10.56 -29.94
C ALA A 11 -10.49 9.14 -29.41
N ALA A 12 -9.41 8.38 -29.28
CA ALA A 12 -9.45 7.07 -28.67
C ALA A 12 -10.17 7.16 -27.31
N PRO A 13 -11.10 6.24 -27.00
CA PRO A 13 -11.68 6.18 -25.67
C PRO A 13 -10.54 5.90 -24.69
N SER A 14 -10.20 6.91 -23.89
CA SER A 14 -9.31 6.76 -22.75
C SER A 14 -9.91 5.71 -21.84
N GLU A 15 -9.19 4.59 -21.71
CA GLU A 15 -9.51 3.50 -20.80
C GLU A 15 -9.83 4.08 -19.41
N PRO A 16 -10.86 3.58 -18.71
CA PRO A 16 -11.08 3.96 -17.33
C PRO A 16 -9.83 3.51 -16.57
N ASN A 17 -9.01 4.49 -16.17
CA ASN A 17 -8.02 4.24 -15.15
C ASN A 17 -8.83 3.78 -13.93
N ASP A 18 -8.74 2.49 -13.61
CA ASP A 18 -9.13 1.92 -12.33
C ASP A 18 -8.29 2.63 -11.25
N VAL A 19 -8.70 3.85 -10.90
CA VAL A 19 -8.29 4.50 -9.68
C VAL A 19 -8.97 3.68 -8.61
N VAL A 20 -8.28 2.64 -8.15
CA VAL A 20 -8.63 1.92 -6.94
C VAL A 20 -8.59 2.97 -5.83
N GLU A 21 -9.73 3.63 -5.61
CA GLU A 21 -9.99 4.55 -4.51
C GLU A 21 -9.67 3.77 -3.24
N ALA A 22 -8.46 3.99 -2.71
CA ALA A 22 -8.05 3.36 -1.47
C ALA A 22 -9.05 3.79 -0.40
N PRO A 23 -9.57 2.86 0.43
CA PRO A 23 -10.46 3.21 1.53
C PRO A 23 -9.92 4.39 2.34
N PRO A 24 -10.81 5.31 2.80
CA PRO A 24 -10.40 6.51 3.52
C PRO A 24 -9.44 6.15 4.65
N GLU A 25 -8.37 6.92 4.78
CA GLU A 25 -7.35 6.61 5.77
C GLU A 25 -8.00 6.59 7.17
N PRO A 26 -7.89 5.48 7.92
CA PRO A 26 -8.32 5.46 9.32
C PRO A 26 -7.67 6.62 10.08
N THR A 27 -8.51 7.41 10.74
CA THR A 27 -8.12 8.64 11.45
C THR A 27 -7.26 8.36 12.68
N GLU A 28 -7.33 7.15 13.22
CA GLU A 28 -6.55 6.72 14.39
C GLU A 28 -5.19 6.14 13.96
N PRO A 29 -4.10 6.46 14.66
CA PRO A 29 -2.80 5.86 14.40
C PRO A 29 -2.84 4.35 14.73
N ALA A 30 -2.13 3.57 13.92
CA ALA A 30 -1.98 2.13 14.13
C ALA A 30 -1.23 1.82 15.45
N ALA A 31 -1.37 0.59 15.93
CA ALA A 31 -0.61 0.14 17.10
C ALA A 31 0.91 0.17 16.83
N PRO A 32 1.74 0.65 17.77
CA PRO A 32 3.19 0.62 17.62
C PRO A 32 3.74 -0.81 17.49
N ILE A 33 4.65 -1.01 16.52
CA ILE A 33 5.28 -2.31 16.30
C ILE A 33 6.59 -2.39 17.08
N PHE A 34 6.62 -3.25 18.12
CA PHE A 34 7.83 -3.50 18.92
C PHE A 34 8.68 -4.67 18.40
N ASN A 35 8.07 -5.61 17.68
CA ASN A 35 8.78 -6.75 17.10
C ASN A 35 9.53 -6.31 15.84
N ARG A 36 10.87 -6.46 15.85
CA ARG A 36 11.74 -6.10 14.72
C ARG A 36 11.37 -6.80 13.42
N PHE A 37 10.97 -8.08 13.46
CA PHE A 37 10.60 -8.82 12.25
C PHE A 37 9.30 -8.30 11.66
N LEU A 38 8.28 -8.12 12.50
CA LEU A 38 7.01 -7.55 12.08
C LEU A 38 7.16 -6.14 11.51
N TYR A 39 8.04 -5.32 12.10
CA TYR A 39 8.35 -3.97 11.59
C TYR A 39 8.91 -4.04 10.16
N VAL A 40 9.89 -4.93 9.94
CA VAL A 40 10.52 -5.11 8.62
C VAL A 40 9.52 -5.64 7.60
N ASP A 41 8.70 -6.62 7.97
CA ASP A 41 7.70 -7.22 7.07
C ASP A 41 6.65 -6.19 6.64
N VAL A 42 6.11 -5.44 7.60
CA VAL A 42 5.13 -4.37 7.31
C VAL A 42 5.77 -3.27 6.46
N ALA A 43 6.98 -2.82 6.79
CA ALA A 43 7.70 -1.82 5.98
C ALA A 43 8.00 -2.33 4.56
N ALA A 44 8.35 -3.61 4.41
CA ALA A 44 8.61 -4.21 3.10
C ALA A 44 7.33 -4.31 2.26
N LEU A 45 6.21 -4.73 2.84
CA LEU A 45 4.91 -4.72 2.16
C LEU A 45 4.51 -3.31 1.75
N ARG A 46 4.71 -2.33 2.63
CA ARG A 46 4.40 -0.94 2.33
C ARG A 46 5.31 -0.37 1.24
N ALA A 47 6.61 -0.67 1.25
CA ALA A 47 7.52 -0.28 0.18
C ALA A 47 7.11 -0.87 -1.18
N LYS A 48 6.58 -2.11 -1.21
CA LYS A 48 6.01 -2.69 -2.44
C LYS A 48 4.82 -1.88 -2.95
N GLN A 49 3.96 -1.37 -2.05
CA GLN A 49 2.84 -0.49 -2.43
C GLN A 49 3.35 0.84 -3.00
N LEU A 50 4.33 1.47 -2.36
CA LEU A 50 4.92 2.73 -2.84
C LEU A 50 5.58 2.58 -4.21
N ARG A 51 6.27 1.47 -4.46
CA ARG A 51 6.82 1.14 -5.79
C ARG A 51 5.74 0.97 -6.87
N ARG A 52 4.50 0.65 -6.49
CA ARG A 52 3.33 0.55 -7.38
C ARG A 52 2.55 1.86 -7.52
N GLY A 53 3.04 2.97 -6.95
CA GLY A 53 2.40 4.27 -7.04
C GLY A 53 1.39 4.57 -5.93
N ALA A 54 1.39 3.82 -4.83
CA ALA A 54 0.56 4.18 -3.67
C ALA A 54 0.97 5.54 -3.10
N ARG A 55 -0.02 6.33 -2.66
CA ARG A 55 0.18 7.64 -2.03
C ARG A 55 0.87 7.51 -0.67
N LEU A 56 1.79 8.43 -0.34
CA LEU A 56 2.36 8.53 1.00
C LEU A 56 1.32 9.00 2.03
N ARG A 57 1.39 8.45 3.24
CA ARG A 57 0.46 8.77 4.34
C ARG A 57 0.93 9.91 5.24
N TYR A 58 2.09 10.49 4.95
CA TYR A 58 2.61 11.65 5.66
C TYR A 58 3.05 12.74 4.69
N ASP A 59 2.90 13.99 5.13
CA ASP A 59 3.39 15.14 4.39
C ASP A 59 4.90 15.26 4.55
N MET A 60 5.58 15.54 3.43
CA MET A 60 6.99 15.82 3.43
C MET A 60 7.21 17.27 3.89
N ASP A 61 8.00 17.46 4.95
CA ASP A 61 8.29 18.80 5.44
C ASP A 61 8.91 19.65 4.32
N PRO A 62 8.33 20.81 3.98
CA PRO A 62 8.88 21.68 2.95
C PRO A 62 10.27 22.17 3.39
N GLY A 63 11.29 21.74 2.64
CA GLY A 63 12.70 22.07 2.91
C GLY A 63 13.57 20.88 3.33
N VAL A 64 12.99 19.72 3.67
CA VAL A 64 13.76 18.50 3.92
C VAL A 64 13.81 17.68 2.62
N PRO A 65 15.02 17.30 2.13
CA PRO A 65 15.11 16.46 0.95
C PRO A 65 14.40 15.13 1.21
N ALA A 66 13.31 14.95 0.47
CA ALA A 66 12.50 13.75 0.47
C ALA A 66 13.38 12.48 0.36
N PRO A 67 13.22 11.49 1.26
CA PRO A 67 13.87 10.21 1.05
C PRO A 67 13.35 9.62 -0.25
N LYS A 68 14.17 9.61 -1.31
CA LYS A 68 13.75 9.14 -2.64
C LYS A 68 13.47 7.64 -2.70
N LYS A 69 13.94 6.89 -1.70
CA LYS A 69 13.83 5.43 -1.64
C LYS A 69 12.49 5.02 -1.00
N PRO A 70 11.65 4.23 -1.68
CA PRO A 70 10.35 3.81 -1.15
C PRO A 70 10.48 2.99 0.14
N GLU A 71 11.59 2.28 0.34
CA GLU A 71 11.88 1.55 1.58
C GLU A 71 11.99 2.52 2.76
N ARG A 72 12.67 3.65 2.57
CA ARG A 72 12.85 4.63 3.63
C ARG A 72 11.56 5.37 3.94
N GLN A 73 10.76 5.69 2.93
CA GLN A 73 9.43 6.27 3.11
C GLN A 73 8.51 5.32 3.88
N ALA A 74 8.51 4.02 3.53
CA ALA A 74 7.76 3.00 4.25
C ALA A 74 8.19 2.87 5.71
N MET A 75 9.50 2.87 5.99
CA MET A 75 10.01 2.84 7.37
C MET A 75 9.56 4.06 8.18
N GLU A 76 9.52 5.26 7.60
CA GLU A 76 9.01 6.46 8.28
C GLU A 76 7.51 6.37 8.55
N GLU A 77 6.71 5.84 7.61
CA GLU A 77 5.29 5.60 7.86
C GLU A 77 5.05 4.60 9.00
N VAL A 78 5.81 3.51 9.05
CA VAL A 78 5.71 2.54 10.15
C VAL A 78 6.18 3.15 11.46
N ARG A 79 7.25 3.96 11.45
CA ARG A 79 7.73 4.68 12.65
C ARG A 79 6.68 5.67 13.17
N ARG A 80 5.96 6.36 12.29
CA ARG A 80 4.88 7.29 12.62
C ARG A 80 3.54 6.58 12.91
N CYS A 81 3.51 5.24 12.89
CA CYS A 81 2.30 4.44 13.13
C CYS A 81 1.16 4.75 12.15
N LEU A 82 1.48 5.03 10.88
CA LEU A 82 0.49 5.36 9.84
C LEU A 82 0.06 4.14 9.03
N VAL A 83 0.78 3.02 9.16
CA VAL A 83 0.49 1.78 8.42
C VAL A 83 -0.32 0.83 9.28
N HIS A 84 -1.57 0.60 8.89
CA HIS A 84 -2.43 -0.40 9.50
C HIS A 84 -2.05 -1.80 9.01
N TYR A 85 -1.97 -2.75 9.93
CA TYR A 85 -1.64 -4.13 9.64
C TYR A 85 -2.50 -5.08 10.46
N SER A 86 -2.71 -6.28 9.94
CA SER A 86 -3.27 -7.42 10.66
C SER A 86 -2.34 -8.61 10.48
N VAL A 87 -2.14 -9.39 11.55
CA VAL A 87 -1.35 -10.62 11.49
C VAL A 87 -2.31 -11.80 11.51
N PRO A 88 -2.29 -12.68 10.50
CA PRO A 88 -3.16 -13.85 10.51
C PRO A 88 -2.79 -14.79 11.65
N VAL A 89 -3.79 -15.48 12.20
CA VAL A 89 -3.56 -16.49 13.24
C VAL A 89 -2.77 -17.65 12.64
N TRP A 90 -1.64 -17.97 13.29
CA TRP A 90 -0.84 -19.14 12.91
C TRP A 90 -1.62 -20.42 13.22
N LYS A 91 -2.00 -21.19 12.20
CA LYS A 91 -2.76 -22.45 12.37
C LYS A 91 -1.90 -23.67 12.73
N GLY A 92 -0.58 -23.52 12.84
CA GLY A 92 0.31 -24.66 13.03
C GLY A 92 0.42 -25.50 11.76
N VAL A 93 1.56 -26.19 11.60
CA VAL A 93 1.57 -27.44 10.83
C VAL A 93 1.25 -28.52 11.85
N GLY A 94 -0.03 -28.67 12.20
CA GLY A 94 -0.45 -29.75 13.08
C GLY A 94 -0.28 -31.07 12.34
N LYS A 95 0.61 -31.93 12.84
CA LYS A 95 0.16 -33.30 13.07
C LYS A 95 -0.93 -33.16 14.12
N SER A 96 -2.17 -33.38 13.72
CA SER A 96 -3.26 -33.54 14.65
C SER A 96 -2.86 -34.66 15.61
N ASP A 97 -2.86 -34.36 16.92
CA ASP A 97 -2.73 -35.34 18.00
C ASP A 97 -4.00 -36.23 18.02
N GLU A 98 -4.22 -36.98 16.94
CA GLU A 98 -5.38 -37.87 16.73
C GLU A 98 -4.98 -39.35 16.72
N ASP A 99 -3.75 -39.67 17.15
CA ASP A 99 -3.19 -41.03 17.24
C ASP A 99 -2.60 -41.32 18.64
N ALA A 100 -3.24 -40.85 19.72
CA ALA A 100 -2.79 -41.09 21.10
C ALA A 100 -3.87 -41.76 21.97
N SER A 101 -4.72 -42.59 21.38
CA SER A 101 -5.67 -43.45 22.10
C SER A 101 -5.86 -44.77 21.36
N GLU A 102 -4.90 -45.68 21.54
CA GLU A 102 -5.10 -47.12 21.33
C GLU A 102 -4.51 -47.90 22.51
#